data_AF-A0A962M5C7-F1
#
_entry.id   AF-A0A962M5C7-F1
#
_cell.length_a   1.000
_cell.length_b   1.000
_cell.length_c   1.000
_cell.angle_alpha   90.00
_cell.angle_beta   90.00
_cell.angle_gamma   90.00
#
_symmetry.space_group_name_H-M   'P 1'
#
loop_
_entity.id
_entity.type
_entity.pdbx_description
1 polymer ?
#
loop_
_entity_poly.entity_id
_entity_poly.type
_entity_poly.pdbx_seq_one_letter_code
_entity_poly.pdbx_strand_id
1 'polypeptide(L)'
;MPLRVSKPPQYKPPKDAVVNWDGFNKGWNGLFNPTELEDEELAQADNLMLVGKGTPTGRWGSQIYNLAGETGRVRMLDAYYNSGASQNFLLSITDDGLLTKKNGASYTIITGASFASGMNLQSVQLGNNTYIVAGSKTFVKFDSSNLIPYTGLANPTNVSVAQLSAASGFTTYSWIITAQSQTGENLGSTAKSLACLPLNLSETAIKISWNTVSAASGVLTRYNIYRGFPGDETYIATTDPTSTQYIDTGVPASDIIFPPNSDTTEGIKAKYILQFDDRIILAGIDGDPSRVYISARYPYQDRFSAADGGGSTLVSPDDGDDITGLGIAGNQGMGSNPPPSSAILVFKNRSVHRIVLQTVSIGNFVVLDPQTQLLTASNGCSSADSVQAVENDTFYFGRKGLYTVGQE
;
A
#
# COMPACT_ATOMS: atom_id res chain seq x y z
N MET A 1 55.59 -24.96 -75.52
CA MET A 1 54.78 -24.43 -74.39
C MET A 1 55.46 -23.17 -73.88
N PRO A 2 54.79 -22.00 -73.82
CA PRO A 2 55.41 -20.82 -73.25
C PRO A 2 55.43 -20.94 -71.71
N LEU A 3 56.62 -20.82 -71.12
CA LEU A 3 56.81 -20.72 -69.68
C LEU A 3 56.17 -19.42 -69.18
N ARG A 4 54.98 -19.52 -68.56
CA ARG A 4 54.42 -18.42 -67.75
C ARG A 4 55.32 -18.22 -66.54
N VAL A 5 56.13 -17.16 -66.58
CA VAL A 5 56.89 -16.67 -65.42
C VAL A 5 55.89 -16.09 -64.43
N SER A 6 55.42 -16.88 -63.47
CA SER A 6 54.65 -16.39 -62.33
C SER A 6 55.63 -15.76 -61.34
N LYS A 7 55.85 -14.45 -61.44
CA LYS A 7 56.52 -13.70 -60.37
C LYS A 7 55.60 -13.75 -59.14
N PRO A 8 56.03 -14.36 -58.02
CA PRO A 8 55.25 -14.31 -56.79
C PRO A 8 55.08 -12.84 -56.37
N PRO A 9 53.87 -12.40 -55.96
CA PRO A 9 53.64 -11.02 -55.57
C PRO A 9 54.55 -10.66 -54.39
N GLN A 10 55.21 -9.51 -54.50
CA GLN A 10 56.12 -8.99 -53.49
C GLN A 10 55.34 -8.75 -52.19
N TYR A 11 55.76 -9.39 -51.10
CA TYR A 11 55.17 -9.18 -49.78
C TYR A 11 55.22 -7.69 -49.44
N LYS A 12 54.03 -7.08 -49.30
CA LYS A 12 53.89 -5.74 -48.76
C LYS A 12 53.70 -5.88 -47.26
N PRO A 13 54.63 -5.42 -46.42
CA PRO A 13 54.39 -5.40 -44.98
C PRO A 13 53.10 -4.62 -44.70
N PRO A 14 52.27 -5.07 -43.74
CA PRO A 14 51.09 -4.33 -43.34
C PRO A 14 51.50 -2.92 -42.93
N LYS A 15 50.76 -1.91 -43.39
CA LYS A 15 50.97 -0.54 -42.94
C LYS A 15 50.67 -0.50 -41.44
N ASP A 16 51.54 0.17 -40.68
CA ASP A 16 51.26 0.48 -39.29
C ASP A 16 49.98 1.32 -39.24
N ALA A 17 48.94 0.75 -38.65
CA ALA A 17 47.71 1.46 -38.35
C ALA A 17 47.94 2.25 -37.06
N VAL A 18 48.24 3.54 -37.19
CA VAL A 18 48.25 4.44 -36.04
C VAL A 18 46.82 4.87 -35.80
N VAL A 19 46.24 4.42 -34.69
CA VAL A 19 44.90 4.83 -34.24
C VAL A 19 45.08 5.89 -33.17
N ASN A 20 44.64 7.11 -33.46
CA ASN A 20 44.63 8.22 -32.51
C ASN A 20 43.21 8.37 -31.97
N TRP A 21 43.09 8.45 -30.64
CA TRP A 21 41.82 8.61 -29.95
C TRP A 21 41.85 9.98 -29.26
N ASP A 22 40.97 10.90 -29.66
CA ASP A 22 40.90 12.26 -29.10
C ASP A 22 40.01 12.34 -27.84
N GLY A 23 39.33 11.24 -27.49
CA GLY A 23 38.50 11.09 -26.29
C GLY A 23 37.32 10.15 -26.52
N PHE A 24 36.60 9.81 -25.45
CA PHE A 24 35.45 8.91 -25.51
C PHE A 24 34.13 9.65 -25.25
N ASN A 25 33.81 10.64 -26.08
CA ASN A 25 32.66 11.52 -25.86
C ASN A 25 31.32 10.79 -25.95
N LYS A 26 31.26 9.68 -26.70
CA LYS A 26 30.05 8.88 -26.89
C LYS A 26 29.83 7.83 -25.79
N GLY A 27 30.82 7.67 -24.91
CA GLY A 27 30.70 6.81 -23.73
C GLY A 27 30.69 5.32 -24.07
N TRP A 28 30.10 4.53 -23.17
CA TRP A 28 30.01 3.09 -23.33
C TRP A 28 28.87 2.70 -24.27
N ASN A 29 29.19 1.93 -25.31
CA ASN A 29 28.21 1.40 -26.25
C ASN A 29 28.33 -0.13 -26.31
N GLY A 30 27.35 -0.81 -25.71
CA GLY A 30 27.25 -2.27 -25.71
C GLY A 30 26.29 -2.84 -26.75
N LEU A 31 25.77 -2.02 -27.68
CA LEU A 31 24.78 -2.45 -28.68
C LEU A 31 25.43 -3.05 -29.92
N PHE A 32 26.63 -2.59 -30.28
CA PHE A 32 27.38 -3.06 -31.44
C PHE A 32 28.53 -3.97 -31.02
N ASN A 33 29.03 -4.75 -31.98
CA ASN A 33 30.25 -5.51 -31.75
C ASN A 33 31.43 -4.55 -31.53
N PRO A 34 32.44 -4.89 -30.71
CA PRO A 34 33.59 -4.02 -30.46
C PRO A 34 34.34 -3.54 -31.71
N THR A 35 34.20 -4.25 -32.84
CA THR A 35 34.80 -3.91 -34.13
C THR A 35 33.99 -2.93 -34.97
N GLU A 36 32.74 -2.65 -34.59
CA GLU A 36 31.79 -1.76 -35.28
C GLU A 36 31.60 -0.44 -34.52
N LEU A 37 32.29 -0.28 -33.40
CA LEU A 37 32.26 0.93 -32.60
C LEU A 37 33.05 2.05 -33.27
N GLU A 38 32.57 3.27 -33.05
CA GLU A 38 33.29 4.46 -33.49
C GLU A 38 34.50 4.77 -32.59
N ASP A 39 35.43 5.56 -33.11
CA ASP A 39 36.67 5.96 -32.42
C ASP A 39 36.43 6.81 -31.15
N GLU A 40 35.19 7.17 -30.82
CA GLU A 40 34.84 7.91 -29.60
C GLU A 40 33.98 7.08 -28.63
N GLU A 41 33.84 5.78 -28.89
CA GLU A 41 33.02 4.85 -28.11
C GLU A 41 33.87 3.84 -27.34
N LEU A 42 33.38 3.43 -26.18
CA LEU A 42 34.00 2.43 -25.33
C LEU A 42 33.27 1.10 -25.49
N ALA A 43 34.03 0.05 -25.82
CA ALA A 43 33.53 -1.32 -25.78
C ALA A 43 33.34 -1.84 -24.34
N GLN A 44 34.18 -1.37 -23.41
CA GLN A 44 34.20 -1.79 -22.00
C GLN A 44 34.67 -0.64 -21.11
N ALA A 45 34.05 -0.52 -19.93
CA ALA A 45 34.36 0.54 -18.97
C ALA A 45 34.26 0.04 -17.52
N ASP A 46 35.37 -0.43 -16.94
CA ASP A 46 35.40 -0.94 -15.57
C ASP A 46 35.99 0.08 -14.59
N ASN A 47 35.22 0.44 -13.55
CA ASN A 47 35.64 1.36 -12.48
C ASN A 47 36.21 2.70 -12.96
N LEU A 48 35.72 3.19 -14.10
CA LEU A 48 36.13 4.46 -14.68
C LEU A 48 34.95 5.42 -14.81
N MET A 49 35.26 6.71 -14.80
CA MET A 49 34.33 7.79 -15.06
C MET A 49 34.92 8.71 -16.13
N LEU A 50 34.06 9.19 -17.02
CA LEU A 50 34.44 10.14 -18.05
C LEU A 50 34.30 11.56 -17.52
N VAL A 51 35.37 12.34 -17.60
CA VAL A 51 35.38 13.73 -17.13
C VAL A 51 35.78 14.65 -18.28
N GLY A 52 35.17 15.83 -18.35
CA GLY A 52 35.44 16.81 -19.40
C GLY A 52 35.05 16.28 -20.78
N LYS A 53 35.99 16.29 -21.74
CA LYS A 53 35.81 15.79 -23.11
C LYS A 53 36.02 14.27 -23.20
N GLY A 54 35.25 13.51 -22.42
CA GLY A 54 35.32 12.04 -22.50
C GLY A 54 36.67 11.44 -22.08
N THR A 55 37.44 12.13 -21.22
CA THR A 55 38.72 11.60 -20.74
C THR A 55 38.45 10.56 -19.65
N PRO A 56 38.91 9.30 -19.81
CA PRO A 56 38.71 8.27 -18.82
C PRO A 56 39.58 8.55 -17.59
N THR A 57 38.93 8.60 -16.43
CA THR A 57 39.57 8.78 -15.12
C THR A 57 39.08 7.70 -14.17
N GLY A 58 39.85 7.38 -13.13
CA GLY A 58 39.40 6.41 -12.12
C GLY A 58 38.16 6.93 -11.38
N ARG A 59 37.17 6.06 -11.18
CA ARG A 59 35.97 6.39 -10.38
C ARG A 59 36.39 6.83 -8.97
N TRP A 60 35.63 7.74 -8.36
CA TRP A 60 35.81 8.08 -6.95
C TRP A 60 35.80 6.82 -6.05
N GLY A 61 36.65 6.83 -5.03
CA GLY A 61 36.71 5.76 -4.04
C GLY A 61 35.38 5.57 -3.34
N SER A 62 35.04 4.33 -3.01
CA SER A 62 33.86 4.00 -2.20
C SER A 62 34.25 3.84 -0.74
N GLN A 63 33.45 4.41 0.15
CA GLN A 63 33.52 4.15 1.59
C GLN A 63 32.22 3.50 2.07
N ILE A 64 32.31 2.70 3.13
CA ILE A 64 31.12 2.14 3.79
C ILE A 64 30.36 3.27 4.46
N TYR A 65 29.11 3.49 4.05
CA TYR A 65 28.27 4.55 4.59
C TYR A 65 27.61 4.16 5.92
N ASN A 66 27.00 2.98 5.96
CA ASN A 66 26.55 2.32 7.18
C ASN A 66 26.53 0.79 6.99
N LEU A 67 26.43 0.08 8.09
CA LEU A 67 26.01 -1.32 8.10
C LEU A 67 24.49 -1.35 8.34
N ALA A 68 23.74 -2.01 7.46
CA ALA A 68 22.27 -2.09 7.52
C ALA A 68 21.74 -3.20 8.46
N GLY A 69 22.59 -4.14 8.85
CA GLY A 69 22.26 -5.30 9.69
C GLY A 69 23.39 -6.33 9.67
N GLU A 70 23.21 -7.45 10.37
CA GLU A 70 24.26 -8.47 10.50
C GLU A 70 24.37 -9.38 9.27
N THR A 71 23.25 -9.69 8.63
CA THR A 71 23.21 -10.71 7.57
C THR A 71 22.20 -10.40 6.46
N GLY A 72 22.44 -10.99 5.29
CA GLY A 72 21.47 -11.06 4.20
C GLY A 72 21.34 -9.80 3.34
N ARG A 73 20.31 -9.80 2.50
CA ARG A 73 20.00 -8.71 1.57
C ARG A 73 19.20 -7.62 2.28
N VAL A 74 19.40 -6.37 1.88
CA VAL A 74 18.56 -5.25 2.30
C VAL A 74 17.20 -5.39 1.61
N ARG A 75 16.13 -5.42 2.41
CA ARG A 75 14.73 -5.56 1.98
C ARG A 75 13.97 -4.26 2.00
N MET A 76 14.39 -3.33 2.85
CA MET A 76 13.85 -1.98 2.95
C MET A 76 15.01 -1.03 3.21
N LEU A 77 15.02 0.09 2.49
CA LEU A 77 15.89 1.21 2.76
C LEU A 77 15.05 2.47 2.59
N ASP A 78 14.87 3.22 3.67
CA ASP A 78 14.02 4.42 3.62
C ASP A 78 14.56 5.52 4.55
N ALA A 79 14.21 6.75 4.24
CA ALA A 79 14.57 7.91 5.05
C ALA A 79 13.40 8.30 5.96
N TYR A 80 13.69 8.49 7.24
CA TYR A 80 12.78 9.05 8.21
C TYR A 80 13.11 10.52 8.44
N TYR A 81 12.11 11.39 8.34
CA TYR A 81 12.24 12.84 8.52
C TYR A 81 11.30 13.35 9.61
N ASN A 82 11.83 13.82 10.73
CA ASN A 82 11.02 14.48 11.75
C ASN A 82 11.35 15.97 11.79
N SER A 83 10.49 16.77 11.17
CA SER A 83 10.63 18.23 11.10
C SER A 83 10.40 18.92 12.45
N GLY A 84 9.62 18.32 13.35
CA GLY A 84 9.36 18.87 14.69
C GLY A 84 10.54 18.73 15.64
N ALA A 85 11.33 17.67 15.49
CA ALA A 85 12.50 17.37 16.33
C ALA A 85 13.85 17.56 15.62
N SER A 86 13.86 17.96 14.34
CA SER A 86 15.05 18.05 13.48
C SER A 86 15.88 16.76 13.45
N GLN A 87 15.21 15.61 13.44
CA GLN A 87 15.84 14.29 13.41
C GLN A 87 15.60 13.61 12.08
N ASN A 88 16.69 13.28 11.37
CA ASN A 88 16.65 12.53 10.13
C ASN A 88 17.43 11.22 10.30
N PHE A 89 16.80 10.09 10.00
CA PHE A 89 17.43 8.77 10.11
C PHE A 89 17.36 8.04 8.78
N LEU A 90 18.39 7.25 8.48
CA LEU A 90 18.30 6.20 7.49
C LEU A 90 17.83 4.93 8.20
N LEU A 91 16.70 4.39 7.75
CA LEU A 91 16.09 3.16 8.22
C LEU A 91 16.42 2.03 7.26
N SER A 92 16.71 0.86 7.80
CA SER A 92 16.95 -0.34 7.00
C SER A 92 16.36 -1.58 7.65
N ILE A 93 15.91 -2.52 6.82
CA ILE A 93 15.57 -3.88 7.23
C ILE A 93 16.31 -4.84 6.31
N THR A 94 16.95 -5.84 6.88
CA THR A 94 17.65 -6.91 6.16
C THR A 94 16.88 -8.23 6.28
N ASP A 95 17.41 -9.33 5.72
CA ASP A 95 16.81 -10.67 5.91
C ASP A 95 16.77 -11.13 7.38
N ASP A 96 17.53 -10.49 8.28
CA ASP A 96 17.43 -10.69 9.73
C ASP A 96 16.06 -10.22 10.28
N GLY A 97 15.35 -9.37 9.54
CA GLY A 97 13.97 -9.01 9.84
C GLY A 97 13.80 -7.95 10.93
N LEU A 98 14.90 -7.41 11.45
CA LEU A 98 14.89 -6.34 12.44
C LEU A 98 15.01 -4.97 11.75
N LEU A 99 14.24 -3.99 12.23
CA LEU A 99 14.43 -2.61 11.82
C LEU A 99 15.66 -2.03 12.51
N THR A 100 16.53 -1.44 11.70
CA THR A 100 17.75 -0.80 12.16
C THR A 100 17.75 0.66 11.73
N LYS A 101 18.26 1.53 12.60
CA LYS A 101 18.56 2.92 12.27
C LYS A 101 20.06 3.13 12.19
N LYS A 102 20.50 3.97 11.24
CA LYS A 102 21.92 4.34 11.12
C LYS A 102 22.43 5.00 12.41
N ASN A 103 23.61 4.56 12.86
CA ASN A 103 24.35 5.17 13.95
C ASN A 103 25.85 5.21 13.60
N GLY A 104 26.33 6.34 13.09
CA GLY A 104 27.69 6.44 12.56
C GLY A 104 27.90 5.47 11.40
N ALA A 105 28.95 4.63 11.52
CA ALA A 105 29.24 3.52 10.59
C ALA A 105 28.49 2.22 10.94
N SER A 106 27.79 2.17 12.07
CA SER A 106 27.05 1.01 12.57
C SER A 106 25.54 1.28 12.55
N TYR A 107 24.78 0.46 13.28
CA TYR A 107 23.33 0.60 13.40
C TYR A 107 22.86 0.41 14.84
N THR A 108 21.62 0.81 15.09
CA THR A 108 20.90 0.54 16.33
C THR A 108 19.62 -0.20 15.99
N ILE A 109 19.39 -1.32 16.65
CA ILE A 109 18.17 -2.14 16.48
C ILE A 109 17.00 -1.43 17.14
N ILE A 110 15.89 -1.34 16.42
CA ILE A 110 14.60 -0.88 16.93
C ILE A 110 13.75 -2.10 17.26
N THR A 111 13.26 -2.16 18.49
CA THR A 111 12.47 -3.29 19.00
C THR A 111 10.97 -3.03 18.87
N GLY A 112 10.16 -4.08 19.05
CA GLY A 112 8.69 -4.01 19.09
C GLY A 112 7.99 -4.84 18.01
N ALA A 113 8.65 -5.09 16.88
CA ALA A 113 8.20 -6.04 15.87
C ALA A 113 9.39 -6.59 15.06
N SER A 114 9.23 -7.79 14.49
CA SER A 114 10.19 -8.40 13.55
C SER A 114 9.50 -8.92 12.29
N PHE A 115 10.22 -8.96 11.19
CA PHE A 115 9.74 -9.41 9.89
C PHE A 115 10.39 -10.76 9.58
N ALA A 116 9.65 -11.71 9.00
CA ALA A 116 10.25 -12.96 8.54
C ALA A 116 11.28 -12.69 7.41
N SER A 117 12.35 -13.48 7.39
CA SER A 117 13.36 -13.44 6.32
C SER A 117 12.73 -13.59 4.94
N GLY A 118 13.22 -12.83 3.97
CA GLY A 118 12.78 -12.92 2.57
C GLY A 118 11.54 -12.13 2.20
N MET A 119 10.87 -11.46 3.16
CA MET A 119 9.71 -10.62 2.83
C MET A 119 10.14 -9.34 2.10
N ASN A 120 9.37 -8.96 1.08
CA ASN A 120 9.48 -7.66 0.45
C ASN A 120 8.69 -6.65 1.28
N LEU A 121 9.32 -5.52 1.58
CA LEU A 121 8.81 -4.51 2.49
C LEU A 121 8.68 -3.20 1.73
N GLN A 122 7.60 -2.49 1.97
CA GLN A 122 7.44 -1.12 1.52
C GLN A 122 7.11 -0.25 2.74
N SER A 123 7.51 1.01 2.66
CA SER A 123 7.26 1.97 3.71
C SER A 123 6.80 3.30 3.16
N VAL A 124 6.01 4.00 3.96
CA VAL A 124 5.67 5.40 3.71
C VAL A 124 5.64 6.17 5.01
N GLN A 125 5.96 7.45 4.96
CA GLN A 125 5.94 8.30 6.14
C GLN A 125 4.76 9.28 6.10
N LEU A 126 4.01 9.38 7.19
CA LEU A 126 2.97 10.40 7.36
C LEU A 126 2.79 10.80 8.82
N GLY A 127 2.81 12.10 9.10
CA GLY A 127 2.57 12.64 10.45
C GLY A 127 3.61 12.17 11.47
N ASN A 128 4.90 12.30 11.14
CA ASN A 128 6.05 11.86 11.96
C ASN A 128 6.10 10.36 12.29
N ASN A 129 5.29 9.55 11.60
CA ASN A 129 5.32 8.10 11.74
C ASN A 129 5.67 7.46 10.39
N THR A 130 6.46 6.39 10.40
CA THR A 130 6.68 5.54 9.22
C THR A 130 5.84 4.28 9.35
N TYR A 131 5.07 3.98 8.32
CA TYR A 131 4.23 2.80 8.22
C TYR A 131 4.93 1.80 7.32
N ILE A 132 5.11 0.58 7.82
CA ILE A 132 5.85 -0.49 7.14
C ILE A 132 4.87 -1.62 6.87
N VAL A 133 4.78 -2.06 5.62
CA VAL A 133 3.89 -3.14 5.18
C VAL A 133 4.69 -4.34 4.68
N ALA A 134 4.11 -5.53 4.87
CA ALA A 134 4.61 -6.78 4.33
C ALA A 134 3.41 -7.65 3.95
N GLY A 135 3.44 -8.34 2.81
CA GLY A 135 2.26 -9.08 2.32
C GLY A 135 1.67 -10.11 3.29
N SER A 136 2.48 -10.70 4.19
CA SER A 136 2.04 -11.72 5.16
C SER A 136 1.97 -11.24 6.61
N LYS A 137 2.33 -9.98 6.89
CA LYS A 137 2.32 -9.42 8.24
C LYS A 137 1.51 -8.14 8.27
N THR A 138 0.79 -7.95 9.36
CA THR A 138 0.05 -6.71 9.56
C THR A 138 0.99 -5.51 9.57
N PHE A 139 0.56 -4.40 8.97
CA PHE A 139 1.37 -3.19 8.93
C PHE A 139 1.77 -2.72 10.33
N VAL A 140 2.96 -2.15 10.45
CA VAL A 140 3.54 -1.72 11.73
C VAL A 140 3.88 -0.23 11.63
N LYS A 141 3.66 0.49 12.72
CA LYS A 141 4.00 1.92 12.83
C LYS A 141 5.34 2.10 13.54
N PHE A 142 6.18 2.99 13.04
CA PHE A 142 7.40 3.46 13.69
C PHE A 142 7.23 4.92 14.13
N ASP A 143 7.42 5.20 15.42
CA ASP A 143 7.13 6.49 16.07
C ASP A 143 8.38 7.36 16.36
N SER A 144 9.48 7.14 15.64
CA SER A 144 10.87 7.62 15.89
C SER A 144 11.70 6.79 16.86
N SER A 145 11.08 6.01 17.76
CA SER A 145 11.80 5.29 18.82
C SER A 145 11.51 3.80 18.83
N ASN A 146 10.26 3.39 18.64
CA ASN A 146 9.79 2.02 18.75
C ASN A 146 8.98 1.60 17.52
N LEU A 147 8.98 0.29 17.25
CA LEU A 147 7.99 -0.32 16.37
C LEU A 147 6.74 -0.68 17.19
N ILE A 148 5.60 -0.16 16.77
CA ILE A 148 4.31 -0.35 17.42
C ILE A 148 3.45 -1.22 16.49
N PRO A 149 3.33 -2.53 16.76
CA PRO A 149 2.35 -3.37 16.08
C PRO A 149 0.95 -3.03 16.58
N TYR A 150 -0.04 -3.22 15.72
CA TYR A 150 -1.44 -3.14 16.12
C TYR A 150 -1.88 -4.45 16.78
N THR A 151 -2.85 -4.35 17.69
CA THR A 151 -3.33 -5.49 18.48
C THR A 151 -4.78 -5.77 18.14
N GLY A 152 -5.07 -7.04 17.84
CA GLY A 152 -6.41 -7.50 17.52
C GLY A 152 -7.38 -7.44 18.71
N LEU A 153 -8.66 -7.36 18.38
CA LEU A 153 -9.76 -7.49 19.33
C LEU A 153 -10.46 -8.83 19.13
N ALA A 154 -10.75 -9.54 20.21
CA ALA A 154 -11.58 -10.73 20.12
C ALA A 154 -13.02 -10.37 19.72
N ASN A 155 -13.69 -11.28 19.00
CA ASN A 155 -15.10 -11.11 18.63
C ASN A 155 -15.99 -11.07 19.89
N PRO A 156 -17.04 -10.23 19.94
CA PRO A 156 -18.00 -10.23 21.03
C PRO A 156 -18.64 -11.61 21.20
N THR A 157 -18.79 -12.06 22.45
CA THR A 157 -19.36 -13.37 22.79
C THR A 157 -20.60 -13.23 23.67
N ASN A 158 -21.36 -14.33 23.82
CA ASN A 158 -22.58 -14.38 24.64
C ASN A 158 -23.63 -13.32 24.27
N VAL A 159 -23.79 -13.09 22.96
CA VAL A 159 -24.86 -12.24 22.46
C VAL A 159 -26.21 -12.85 22.81
N SER A 160 -27.02 -12.09 23.53
CA SER A 160 -28.39 -12.44 23.87
C SER A 160 -29.33 -11.32 23.47
N VAL A 161 -30.49 -11.71 22.95
CA VAL A 161 -31.54 -10.81 22.52
C VAL A 161 -32.81 -11.23 23.22
N ALA A 162 -33.48 -10.29 23.88
CA ALA A 162 -34.70 -10.52 24.63
C ALA A 162 -35.70 -9.39 24.37
N GLN A 163 -36.96 -9.76 24.17
CA GLN A 163 -38.03 -8.78 24.04
C GLN A 163 -38.40 -8.20 25.40
N LEU A 164 -38.51 -6.88 25.50
CA LEU A 164 -38.94 -6.17 26.72
C LEU A 164 -40.43 -5.82 26.72
N SER A 165 -41.07 -5.79 25.54
CA SER A 165 -42.48 -5.43 25.36
C SER A 165 -43.32 -6.58 24.80
N ALA A 166 -44.63 -6.54 25.00
CA ALA A 166 -45.55 -7.62 24.62
C ALA A 166 -46.02 -7.60 23.15
N ALA A 167 -45.38 -6.83 22.27
CA ALA A 167 -45.79 -6.70 20.88
C ALA A 167 -45.44 -7.97 20.09
N SER A 168 -46.43 -8.72 19.60
CA SER A 168 -46.20 -9.97 18.86
C SER A 168 -46.41 -9.80 17.35
N GLY A 169 -45.63 -10.51 16.54
CA GLY A 169 -45.84 -10.62 15.09
C GLY A 169 -45.34 -11.96 14.53
N PHE A 170 -45.06 -12.00 13.22
CA PHE A 170 -44.59 -13.21 12.52
C PHE A 170 -43.16 -13.07 11.99
N THR A 171 -42.54 -11.91 12.19
CA THR A 171 -41.25 -11.59 11.60
C THR A 171 -40.12 -12.10 12.49
N THR A 172 -39.04 -12.56 11.86
CA THR A 172 -37.79 -12.92 12.55
C THR A 172 -36.74 -11.91 12.17
N TYR A 173 -36.15 -11.27 13.19
CA TYR A 173 -35.00 -10.37 13.03
C TYR A 173 -33.75 -11.02 13.59
N SER A 174 -32.61 -10.55 13.14
CA SER A 174 -31.27 -10.99 13.54
C SER A 174 -30.42 -9.80 13.93
N TRP A 175 -29.57 -9.98 14.94
CA TRP A 175 -28.61 -8.99 15.40
C TRP A 175 -27.19 -9.54 15.42
N ILE A 176 -26.26 -8.70 15.00
CA ILE A 176 -24.82 -8.94 15.04
C ILE A 176 -24.16 -7.76 15.75
N ILE A 177 -23.25 -8.07 16.67
CA ILE A 177 -22.42 -7.09 17.36
C ILE A 177 -20.97 -7.30 16.95
N THR A 178 -20.31 -6.20 16.66
CA THR A 178 -18.88 -6.11 16.36
C THR A 178 -18.23 -5.16 17.37
N ALA A 179 -16.93 -5.34 17.59
CA ALA A 179 -16.09 -4.43 18.34
C ALA A 179 -15.15 -3.69 17.41
N GLN A 180 -14.95 -2.40 17.67
CA GLN A 180 -14.08 -1.56 16.89
C GLN A 180 -12.82 -1.20 17.69
N SER A 181 -11.66 -1.31 17.04
CA SER A 181 -10.39 -0.80 17.56
C SER A 181 -10.14 0.62 17.04
N GLN A 182 -8.93 1.14 17.22
CA GLN A 182 -8.55 2.40 16.56
C GLN A 182 -8.38 2.21 15.04
N THR A 183 -7.89 1.05 14.59
CA THR A 183 -7.55 0.78 13.19
C THR A 183 -8.75 0.33 12.35
N GLY A 184 -9.62 -0.49 12.93
CA GLY A 184 -10.66 -1.17 12.18
C GLY A 184 -11.69 -1.85 13.07
N GLU A 185 -12.43 -2.76 12.47
CA GLU A 185 -13.55 -3.47 13.07
C GLU A 185 -13.34 -4.98 12.96
N ASN A 186 -13.76 -5.73 13.99
CA ASN A 186 -13.59 -7.17 14.01
C ASN A 186 -14.72 -7.89 13.28
N LEU A 187 -14.56 -9.19 13.12
CA LEU A 187 -15.63 -10.00 12.57
C LEU A 187 -16.85 -9.99 13.51
N GLY A 188 -18.05 -9.95 12.91
CA GLY A 188 -19.30 -10.03 13.63
C GLY A 188 -19.37 -11.24 14.57
N SER A 189 -19.96 -11.03 15.74
CA SER A 189 -20.39 -12.13 16.62
C SER A 189 -21.37 -13.06 15.92
N THR A 190 -21.56 -14.27 16.47
CA THR A 190 -22.58 -15.20 15.97
C THR A 190 -23.95 -14.53 16.00
N ALA A 191 -24.56 -14.39 14.82
CA ALA A 191 -25.85 -13.76 14.64
C ALA A 191 -26.90 -14.38 15.57
N LYS A 192 -27.61 -13.52 16.32
CA LYS A 192 -28.67 -13.96 17.23
C LYS A 192 -30.02 -13.55 16.68
N SER A 193 -30.86 -14.53 16.36
CA SER A 193 -32.22 -14.28 15.89
C SER A 193 -33.25 -14.28 17.01
N LEU A 194 -34.27 -13.45 16.85
CA LEU A 194 -35.48 -13.44 17.68
C LEU A 194 -36.69 -13.47 16.74
N ALA A 195 -37.53 -14.49 16.93
CA ALA A 195 -38.76 -14.69 16.17
C ALA A 195 -39.95 -14.00 16.83
N CYS A 196 -41.09 -14.01 16.12
CA CYS A 196 -42.39 -13.52 16.58
C CYS A 196 -42.45 -12.01 16.87
N LEU A 197 -41.69 -11.22 16.13
CA LEU A 197 -41.67 -9.76 16.26
C LEU A 197 -42.63 -9.09 15.26
N PRO A 198 -43.14 -7.89 15.60
CA PRO A 198 -43.90 -7.08 14.65
C PRO A 198 -43.00 -6.65 13.48
N LEU A 199 -43.61 -6.41 12.31
CA LEU A 199 -42.90 -5.89 11.15
C LEU A 199 -42.38 -4.46 11.39
N ASN A 200 -43.14 -3.66 12.13
CA ASN A 200 -42.68 -2.35 12.57
C ASN A 200 -42.07 -2.45 13.97
N LEU A 201 -40.76 -2.26 14.06
CA LEU A 201 -40.02 -2.36 15.32
C LEU A 201 -40.18 -1.12 16.21
N SER A 202 -40.80 -0.03 15.75
CA SER A 202 -41.06 1.15 16.61
C SER A 202 -42.10 0.89 17.70
N GLU A 203 -42.83 -0.22 17.61
CA GLU A 203 -43.86 -0.64 18.56
C GLU A 203 -43.32 -1.60 19.64
N THR A 204 -42.03 -1.97 19.56
CA THR A 204 -41.40 -2.91 20.49
C THR A 204 -40.05 -2.41 20.97
N ALA A 205 -39.66 -2.78 22.19
CA ALA A 205 -38.32 -2.57 22.71
C ALA A 205 -37.62 -3.93 22.86
N ILE A 206 -36.44 -4.04 22.27
CA ILE A 206 -35.65 -5.27 22.26
C ILE A 206 -34.33 -5.00 22.96
N LYS A 207 -34.05 -5.77 24.02
CA LYS A 207 -32.79 -5.69 24.74
C LYS A 207 -31.78 -6.62 24.08
N ILE A 208 -30.64 -6.07 23.72
CA ILE A 208 -29.47 -6.78 23.23
C ILE A 208 -28.41 -6.68 24.32
N SER A 209 -27.72 -7.78 24.62
CA SER A 209 -26.57 -7.75 25.52
C SER A 209 -25.48 -8.71 25.11
N TRP A 210 -24.23 -8.39 25.43
CA TRP A 210 -23.03 -9.14 25.06
C TRP A 210 -21.97 -9.05 26.17
N ASN A 211 -20.98 -9.93 26.12
CA ASN A 211 -19.82 -9.84 27.01
C ASN A 211 -18.84 -8.76 26.55
N THR A 212 -18.22 -8.07 27.51
CA THR A 212 -17.11 -7.17 27.24
C THR A 212 -15.97 -7.92 26.56
N VAL A 213 -15.44 -7.33 25.49
CA VAL A 213 -14.27 -7.82 24.77
C VAL A 213 -13.04 -7.46 25.58
N SER A 214 -12.22 -8.45 25.90
CA SER A 214 -10.95 -8.21 26.59
C SER A 214 -9.99 -7.52 25.62
N ALA A 215 -9.56 -6.32 25.99
CA ALA A 215 -8.62 -5.51 25.21
C ALA A 215 -7.70 -4.74 26.16
N ALA A 216 -6.49 -4.42 25.71
CA ALA A 216 -5.65 -3.47 26.42
C ALA A 216 -6.34 -2.10 26.49
N SER A 217 -6.07 -1.34 27.55
CA SER A 217 -6.71 -0.04 27.77
C SER A 217 -6.52 0.88 26.56
N GLY A 218 -7.62 1.46 26.06
CA GLY A 218 -7.62 2.37 24.91
C GLY A 218 -7.61 1.72 23.52
N VAL A 219 -7.53 0.38 23.43
CA VAL A 219 -7.62 -0.33 22.13
C VAL A 219 -9.08 -0.49 21.69
N LEU A 220 -9.97 -0.92 22.57
CA LEU A 220 -11.41 -0.99 22.30
C LEU A 220 -12.00 0.43 22.32
N THR A 221 -12.54 0.87 21.19
CA THR A 221 -13.09 2.23 21.04
C THR A 221 -14.61 2.26 21.17
N ARG A 222 -15.31 1.27 20.61
CA ARG A 222 -16.78 1.20 20.57
C ARG A 222 -17.28 -0.18 20.12
N TYR A 223 -18.58 -0.39 20.24
CA TYR A 223 -19.29 -1.52 19.62
C TYR A 223 -20.27 -1.03 18.56
N ASN A 224 -20.26 -1.65 17.38
CA ASN A 224 -21.28 -1.41 16.37
C ASN A 224 -22.31 -2.54 16.42
N ILE A 225 -23.56 -2.16 16.17
CA ILE A 225 -24.71 -3.05 16.24
C ILE A 225 -25.37 -3.05 14.88
N TYR A 226 -25.60 -4.26 14.37
CA TYR A 226 -26.24 -4.53 13.11
C TYR A 226 -27.55 -5.26 13.36
N ARG A 227 -28.55 -4.96 12.54
CA ARG A 227 -29.86 -5.61 12.58
C ARG A 227 -30.40 -5.77 11.17
N GLY A 228 -31.07 -6.88 10.92
CA GLY A 228 -31.88 -7.05 9.72
C GLY A 228 -32.62 -8.36 9.73
N PHE A 229 -32.99 -8.82 8.54
CA PHE A 229 -33.39 -10.21 8.38
C PHE A 229 -32.16 -11.12 8.53
N PRO A 230 -32.33 -12.39 8.95
CA PRO A 230 -31.21 -13.31 9.04
C PRO A 230 -30.42 -13.39 7.73
N GLY A 231 -29.16 -12.93 7.76
CA GLY A 231 -28.26 -12.88 6.60
C GLY A 231 -28.26 -11.56 5.81
N ASP A 232 -29.07 -10.58 6.20
CA ASP A 232 -29.13 -9.24 5.60
C ASP A 232 -29.14 -8.18 6.72
N GLU A 233 -28.24 -8.32 7.69
CA GLU A 233 -28.09 -7.38 8.79
C GLU A 233 -27.33 -6.13 8.36
N THR A 234 -27.82 -4.96 8.72
CA THR A 234 -27.17 -3.67 8.43
C THR A 234 -27.05 -2.79 9.66
N TYR A 235 -26.14 -1.82 9.60
CA TYR A 235 -25.78 -0.99 10.75
C TYR A 235 -26.97 -0.21 11.29
N ILE A 236 -27.17 -0.22 12.62
CA ILE A 236 -28.20 0.56 13.31
C ILE A 236 -27.64 1.58 14.30
N ALA A 237 -26.57 1.23 15.03
CA ALA A 237 -26.11 2.04 16.14
C ALA A 237 -24.67 1.72 16.54
N THR A 238 -24.03 2.70 17.20
CA THR A 238 -22.75 2.56 17.89
C THR A 238 -22.97 2.76 19.38
N THR A 239 -22.28 2.00 20.22
CA THR A 239 -22.29 2.16 21.68
C THR A 239 -20.88 2.31 22.25
N ASP A 240 -20.78 2.90 23.44
CA ASP A 240 -19.54 3.12 24.16
C ASP A 240 -18.81 1.81 24.51
N PRO A 241 -17.48 1.82 24.68
CA PRO A 241 -16.70 0.60 24.91
C PRO A 241 -16.98 -0.06 26.27
N THR A 242 -17.61 0.66 27.20
CA THR A 242 -18.06 0.14 28.50
C THR A 242 -19.48 -0.39 28.48
N SER A 243 -20.24 -0.10 27.42
CA SER A 243 -21.61 -0.57 27.26
C SER A 243 -21.62 -2.02 26.81
N THR A 244 -22.38 -2.84 27.53
CA THR A 244 -22.60 -4.27 27.22
C THR A 244 -24.05 -4.56 26.85
N GLN A 245 -24.86 -3.50 26.71
CA GLN A 245 -26.28 -3.58 26.48
C GLN A 245 -26.73 -2.45 25.56
N TYR A 246 -27.69 -2.75 24.69
CA TYR A 246 -28.37 -1.78 23.84
C TYR A 246 -29.86 -2.09 23.80
N ILE A 247 -30.69 -1.05 23.74
CA ILE A 247 -32.14 -1.20 23.58
C ILE A 247 -32.48 -0.72 22.17
N ASP A 248 -32.89 -1.66 21.33
CA ASP A 248 -33.40 -1.37 20.00
C ASP A 248 -34.89 -1.01 20.09
N THR A 249 -35.22 0.21 19.65
CA THR A 249 -36.57 0.76 19.59
C THR A 249 -37.06 0.93 18.15
N GLY A 250 -36.50 0.17 17.20
CA GLY A 250 -36.88 0.24 15.79
C GLY A 250 -36.29 1.42 15.04
N VAL A 251 -35.10 1.90 15.44
CA VAL A 251 -34.36 2.93 14.70
C VAL A 251 -34.11 2.44 13.27
N PRO A 252 -34.28 3.27 12.22
CA PRO A 252 -33.98 2.87 10.84
C PRO A 252 -32.57 2.31 10.71
N ALA A 253 -32.44 1.19 9.99
CA ALA A 253 -31.13 0.62 9.67
C ALA A 253 -30.54 1.29 8.44
N SER A 254 -29.21 1.24 8.30
CA SER A 254 -28.51 1.73 7.11
C SER A 254 -28.77 0.81 5.92
N ASP A 255 -28.95 1.35 4.72
CA ASP A 255 -29.13 0.53 3.52
C ASP A 255 -27.80 0.09 2.87
N ILE A 256 -26.66 0.64 3.33
CA ILE A 256 -25.36 0.50 2.63
C ILE A 256 -24.22 -0.02 3.52
N ILE A 257 -24.41 -0.04 4.85
CA ILE A 257 -23.37 -0.48 5.79
C ILE A 257 -23.70 -1.87 6.31
N PHE A 258 -22.96 -2.85 5.81
CA PHE A 258 -23.02 -4.26 6.21
C PHE A 258 -21.97 -4.59 7.29
N PRO A 259 -22.18 -5.64 8.09
CA PRO A 259 -21.15 -6.12 9.00
C PRO A 259 -19.89 -6.52 8.22
N PRO A 260 -18.69 -6.27 8.78
CA PRO A 260 -17.43 -6.60 8.12
C PRO A 260 -17.30 -8.11 7.89
N ASN A 261 -16.73 -8.48 6.74
CA ASN A 261 -16.46 -9.87 6.37
C ASN A 261 -15.06 -10.36 6.78
N SER A 262 -14.24 -9.49 7.34
CA SER A 262 -12.86 -9.75 7.74
C SER A 262 -12.49 -8.91 8.96
N ASP A 263 -11.71 -9.48 9.88
CA ASP A 263 -11.19 -8.74 11.02
C ASP A 263 -10.05 -7.81 10.59
N THR A 264 -10.23 -6.51 10.86
CA THR A 264 -9.23 -5.47 10.56
C THR A 264 -8.67 -4.81 11.83
N THR A 265 -9.06 -5.30 13.01
CA THR A 265 -8.66 -4.70 14.30
C THR A 265 -7.18 -4.87 14.59
N GLU A 266 -6.59 -5.97 14.13
CA GLU A 266 -5.15 -6.22 14.25
C GLU A 266 -4.33 -5.34 13.30
N GLY A 267 -5.00 -4.53 12.47
CA GLY A 267 -4.45 -3.80 11.33
C GLY A 267 -4.61 -4.58 10.01
N ILE A 268 -4.29 -3.93 8.89
CA ILE A 268 -4.46 -4.51 7.56
C ILE A 268 -3.13 -5.14 7.10
N LYS A 269 -3.20 -6.36 6.58
CA LYS A 269 -2.08 -7.05 5.92
C LYS A 269 -2.06 -6.67 4.45
N ALA A 270 -1.10 -5.84 4.05
CA ALA A 270 -1.00 -5.31 2.70
C ALA A 270 0.40 -5.54 2.13
N LYS A 271 0.48 -5.71 0.82
CA LYS A 271 1.75 -5.82 0.08
C LYS A 271 2.29 -4.45 -0.34
N TYR A 272 1.40 -3.51 -0.63
CA TYR A 272 1.75 -2.21 -1.16
C TYR A 272 1.20 -1.08 -0.29
N ILE A 273 1.99 -0.02 -0.16
CA ILE A 273 1.61 1.19 0.57
C ILE A 273 1.99 2.43 -0.23
N LEU A 274 1.14 3.45 -0.18
CA LEU A 274 1.35 4.73 -0.84
C LEU A 274 0.77 5.86 0.02
N GLN A 275 1.44 6.99 0.07
CA GLN A 275 0.87 8.23 0.62
C GLN A 275 0.17 8.97 -0.51
N PHE A 276 -1.08 9.34 -0.28
CA PHE A 276 -1.84 10.19 -1.20
C PHE A 276 -2.42 11.35 -0.39
N ASP A 277 -1.99 12.58 -0.69
CA ASP A 277 -2.26 13.77 0.11
C ASP A 277 -1.97 13.55 1.61
N ASP A 278 -3.01 13.61 2.44
CA ASP A 278 -3.02 13.45 3.90
C ASP A 278 -3.49 12.07 4.35
N ARG A 279 -3.44 11.07 3.46
CA ARG A 279 -3.92 9.70 3.68
C ARG A 279 -2.90 8.64 3.27
N ILE A 280 -3.11 7.44 3.78
CA ILE A 280 -2.38 6.23 3.45
C ILE A 280 -3.30 5.31 2.66
N ILE A 281 -2.76 4.77 1.57
CA ILE A 281 -3.44 3.82 0.70
C ILE A 281 -2.72 2.47 0.83
N LEU A 282 -3.51 1.41 1.04
CA LEU A 282 -3.02 0.05 1.15
C LEU A 282 -3.65 -0.83 0.06
N ALA A 283 -2.84 -1.68 -0.56
CA ALA A 283 -3.31 -2.60 -1.60
C ALA A 283 -2.55 -3.93 -1.60
N GLY A 284 -3.09 -4.90 -2.36
CA GLY A 284 -2.60 -6.28 -2.35
C GLY A 284 -2.84 -6.92 -0.99
N ILE A 285 -4.10 -6.91 -0.55
CA ILE A 285 -4.52 -7.35 0.78
C ILE A 285 -4.51 -8.87 0.85
N ASP A 286 -4.02 -9.42 1.96
CA ASP A 286 -4.06 -10.85 2.22
C ASP A 286 -5.53 -11.34 2.30
N GLY A 287 -5.89 -12.32 1.46
CA GLY A 287 -7.25 -12.84 1.33
C GLY A 287 -8.17 -12.08 0.37
N ASP A 288 -7.89 -10.82 0.02
CA ASP A 288 -8.63 -10.07 -1.01
C ASP A 288 -7.69 -9.16 -1.83
N PRO A 289 -6.90 -9.72 -2.77
CA PRO A 289 -5.88 -8.98 -3.51
C PRO A 289 -6.41 -7.83 -4.38
N SER A 290 -7.71 -7.81 -4.69
CA SER A 290 -8.38 -6.77 -5.49
C SER A 290 -8.88 -5.58 -4.67
N ARG A 291 -8.80 -5.66 -3.34
CA ARG A 291 -9.24 -4.60 -2.44
C ARG A 291 -8.18 -3.53 -2.25
N VAL A 292 -8.62 -2.28 -2.18
CA VAL A 292 -7.81 -1.13 -1.79
C VAL A 292 -8.43 -0.49 -0.56
N TYR A 293 -7.63 -0.30 0.49
CA TYR A 293 -8.01 0.43 1.69
C TYR A 293 -7.46 1.85 1.66
N ILE A 294 -8.28 2.79 2.12
CA ILE A 294 -7.98 4.21 2.20
C ILE A 294 -8.12 4.63 3.66
N SER A 295 -7.05 5.14 4.25
CA SER A 295 -7.09 5.63 5.62
C SER A 295 -7.92 6.91 5.73
N ALA A 296 -8.34 7.25 6.94
CA ALA A 296 -8.81 8.58 7.28
C ALA A 296 -7.71 9.64 7.10
N ARG A 297 -8.11 10.91 7.13
CA ARG A 297 -7.19 12.06 7.02
C ARG A 297 -6.34 12.20 8.27
N TYR A 298 -5.16 12.79 8.12
CA TYR A 298 -4.36 13.28 9.25
C TYR A 298 -5.22 14.14 10.19
N PRO A 299 -5.19 13.92 11.53
CA PRO A 299 -4.25 13.11 12.30
C PRO A 299 -4.68 11.64 12.59
N TYR A 300 -5.68 11.12 11.87
CA TYR A 300 -6.24 9.78 12.06
C TYR A 300 -5.82 8.79 10.96
N GLN A 301 -4.63 8.96 10.38
CA GLN A 301 -4.14 8.18 9.24
C GLN A 301 -3.95 6.67 9.51
N ASP A 302 -4.06 6.22 10.76
CA ASP A 302 -4.04 4.81 11.14
C ASP A 302 -5.43 4.15 11.15
N ARG A 303 -6.49 4.92 10.90
CA ARG A 303 -7.87 4.42 10.92
C ARG A 303 -8.39 4.20 9.51
N PHE A 304 -8.99 3.04 9.26
CA PHE A 304 -9.53 2.68 7.94
C PHE A 304 -11.05 2.52 7.94
N SER A 305 -11.70 2.75 9.09
CA SER A 305 -13.15 2.65 9.19
C SER A 305 -13.84 3.82 8.49
N ALA A 306 -15.03 3.57 7.93
CA ALA A 306 -15.89 4.62 7.37
C ALA A 306 -16.28 5.67 8.41
N ALA A 307 -16.45 5.26 9.68
CA ALA A 307 -16.81 6.15 10.78
C ALA A 307 -15.72 7.19 11.11
N ASP A 308 -14.46 6.87 10.84
CA ASP A 308 -13.33 7.78 11.04
C ASP A 308 -12.97 8.56 9.75
N GLY A 309 -13.71 8.33 8.66
CA GLY A 309 -13.49 8.96 7.36
C GLY A 309 -12.55 8.19 6.43
N GLY A 310 -12.20 6.94 6.77
CA GLY A 310 -11.54 5.99 5.87
C GLY A 310 -12.54 5.23 5.00
N GLY A 311 -12.08 4.18 4.33
CA GLY A 311 -12.94 3.29 3.55
C GLY A 311 -12.16 2.27 2.74
N SER A 312 -12.89 1.49 1.95
CA SER A 312 -12.30 0.53 1.02
C SER A 312 -13.09 0.47 -0.28
N THR A 313 -12.43 0.10 -1.37
CA THR A 313 -13.07 -0.17 -2.65
C THR A 313 -12.49 -1.43 -3.29
N LEU A 314 -13.28 -2.09 -4.12
CA LEU A 314 -12.84 -3.22 -4.92
C LEU A 314 -12.45 -2.73 -6.31
N VAL A 315 -11.30 -3.18 -6.80
CA VAL A 315 -10.80 -2.88 -8.13
C VAL A 315 -10.95 -4.12 -8.99
N SER A 316 -12.00 -4.16 -9.81
CA SER A 316 -12.26 -5.27 -10.75
C SER A 316 -12.20 -6.64 -10.04
N PRO A 317 -13.11 -6.89 -9.07
CA PRO A 317 -13.13 -8.15 -8.33
C PRO A 317 -13.34 -9.34 -9.28
N ASP A 318 -12.74 -10.49 -8.93
CA ASP A 318 -12.85 -11.77 -9.66
C ASP A 318 -12.38 -11.77 -11.13
N ASP A 319 -11.55 -10.81 -11.55
CA ASP A 319 -10.96 -10.79 -12.90
C ASP A 319 -9.73 -11.71 -13.06
N GLY A 320 -9.31 -12.38 -11.98
CA GLY A 320 -8.17 -13.30 -11.95
C GLY A 320 -6.80 -12.61 -12.03
N ASP A 321 -6.73 -11.30 -11.79
CA ASP A 321 -5.49 -10.53 -11.75
C ASP A 321 -5.35 -9.75 -10.44
N ASP A 322 -4.21 -9.92 -9.78
CA ASP A 322 -3.91 -9.29 -8.51
C ASP A 322 -3.37 -7.86 -8.73
N ILE A 323 -3.53 -7.01 -7.71
CA ILE A 323 -2.83 -5.72 -7.69
C ILE A 323 -1.31 -5.98 -7.65
N THR A 324 -0.58 -5.26 -8.49
CA THR A 324 0.86 -5.40 -8.70
C THR A 324 1.66 -4.18 -8.27
N GLY A 325 1.00 -3.04 -8.08
CA GLY A 325 1.62 -1.79 -7.63
C GLY A 325 0.61 -0.64 -7.49
N LEU A 326 1.06 0.43 -6.85
CA LEU A 326 0.33 1.68 -6.67
C LEU A 326 1.13 2.84 -7.24
N GLY A 327 0.44 3.88 -7.70
CA GLY A 327 1.06 5.13 -8.16
C GLY A 327 0.11 6.32 -8.04
N ILE A 328 0.57 7.50 -8.45
CA ILE A 328 -0.18 8.75 -8.36
C ILE A 328 -0.14 9.43 -9.73
N ALA A 329 -1.30 9.73 -10.30
CA ALA A 329 -1.41 10.54 -11.51
C ALA A 329 -2.04 11.90 -11.22
N GLY A 330 -1.60 12.91 -12.00
CA GLY A 330 -2.12 14.26 -11.96
C GLY A 330 -1.37 15.19 -11.00
N ASN A 331 -1.56 16.49 -11.22
CA ASN A 331 -0.87 17.53 -10.47
C ASN A 331 -1.36 17.57 -9.01
N GLN A 332 -0.48 17.26 -8.06
CA GLN A 332 -0.68 17.48 -6.62
C GLN A 332 -0.83 18.97 -6.26
N GLY A 333 -0.63 19.87 -7.24
CA GLY A 333 -0.81 21.31 -7.12
C GLY A 333 -2.29 21.71 -7.08
N MET A 334 -2.75 22.16 -5.91
CA MET A 334 -3.95 23.00 -5.78
C MET A 334 -3.86 24.19 -6.77
N GLY A 335 -4.80 24.34 -7.71
CA GLY A 335 -4.92 25.64 -8.39
C GLY A 335 -5.58 25.75 -9.76
N SER A 336 -5.91 24.67 -10.49
CA SER A 336 -6.70 24.80 -11.72
C SER A 336 -8.10 24.21 -11.56
N ASN A 337 -9.04 24.64 -12.38
CA ASN A 337 -10.41 24.09 -12.49
C ASN A 337 -10.79 23.96 -13.98
N PRO A 338 -11.18 22.78 -14.51
CA PRO A 338 -11.09 21.46 -13.91
C PRO A 338 -9.89 20.69 -14.49
N PRO A 339 -8.72 20.67 -13.84
CA PRO A 339 -7.74 19.62 -14.07
C PRO A 339 -8.40 18.33 -13.57
N PRO A 340 -8.10 17.17 -14.17
CA PRO A 340 -8.45 15.93 -13.50
C PRO A 340 -7.83 15.98 -12.10
N SER A 341 -8.69 15.78 -11.09
CA SER A 341 -8.26 15.62 -9.72
C SER A 341 -7.12 14.60 -9.64
N SER A 342 -6.10 14.90 -8.82
CA SER A 342 -5.12 13.92 -8.37
C SER A 342 -5.82 12.60 -8.10
N ALA A 343 -5.25 11.52 -8.63
CA ALA A 343 -5.88 10.23 -8.52
C ALA A 343 -4.85 9.15 -8.20
N ILE A 344 -5.35 8.15 -7.50
CA ILE A 344 -4.57 6.98 -7.16
C ILE A 344 -4.63 6.05 -8.38
N LEU A 345 -3.46 5.67 -8.89
CA LEU A 345 -3.34 4.64 -9.89
C LEU A 345 -3.16 3.29 -9.20
N VAL A 346 -3.96 2.32 -9.63
CA VAL A 346 -3.87 0.94 -9.19
C VAL A 346 -3.50 0.09 -10.40
N PHE A 347 -2.35 -0.56 -10.33
CA PHE A 347 -1.84 -1.38 -11.40
C PHE A 347 -2.13 -2.84 -11.13
N LYS A 348 -2.70 -3.54 -12.11
CA LYS A 348 -2.73 -5.00 -12.20
C LYS A 348 -1.75 -5.46 -13.28
N ASN A 349 -1.56 -6.77 -13.52
CA ASN A 349 -0.65 -7.22 -14.59
C ASN A 349 -1.15 -6.82 -15.99
N ARG A 350 -2.46 -6.76 -16.18
CA ARG A 350 -3.10 -6.57 -17.50
C ARG A 350 -3.91 -5.29 -17.62
N SER A 351 -4.18 -4.60 -16.52
CA SER A 351 -4.98 -3.37 -16.53
C SER A 351 -4.40 -2.30 -15.60
N VAL A 352 -4.79 -1.06 -15.86
CA VAL A 352 -4.56 0.07 -14.97
C VAL A 352 -5.89 0.70 -14.64
N HIS A 353 -6.13 0.92 -13.36
CA HIS A 353 -7.33 1.55 -12.84
C HIS A 353 -6.98 2.87 -12.16
N ARG A 354 -7.91 3.81 -12.20
CA ARG A 354 -7.87 5.09 -11.52
C ARG A 354 -8.90 5.07 -10.40
N ILE A 355 -8.48 5.41 -9.18
CA ILE A 355 -9.37 5.67 -8.05
C ILE A 355 -9.40 7.17 -7.78
N VAL A 356 -10.60 7.74 -7.77
CA VAL A 356 -10.86 9.12 -7.37
C VAL A 356 -11.58 9.11 -6.04
N LEU A 357 -11.04 9.82 -5.06
CA LEU A 357 -11.65 9.97 -3.75
C LEU A 357 -12.76 11.03 -3.82
N GLN A 358 -14.01 10.62 -3.70
CA GLN A 358 -15.14 11.53 -3.56
C GLN A 358 -15.74 11.40 -2.15
N THR A 359 -16.48 12.42 -1.72
CA THR A 359 -17.20 12.38 -0.45
C THR A 359 -18.66 12.67 -0.69
N VAL A 360 -19.54 11.88 -0.07
CA VAL A 360 -20.98 12.06 -0.11
C VAL A 360 -21.47 12.47 1.27
N SER A 361 -22.27 13.53 1.33
CA SER A 361 -22.89 13.97 2.58
C SER A 361 -24.26 13.29 2.74
N ILE A 362 -24.42 12.51 3.80
CA ILE A 362 -25.68 11.86 4.18
C ILE A 362 -26.13 12.47 5.50
N GLY A 363 -27.07 13.40 5.43
CA GLY A 363 -27.47 14.20 6.59
C GLY A 363 -26.29 15.00 7.15
N ASN A 364 -25.88 14.69 8.38
CA ASN A 364 -24.75 15.34 9.06
C ASN A 364 -23.41 14.58 8.91
N PHE A 365 -23.41 13.44 8.23
CA PHE A 365 -22.20 12.62 8.04
C PHE A 365 -21.60 12.87 6.67
N VAL A 366 -20.27 12.96 6.60
CA VAL A 366 -19.51 12.99 5.35
C VAL A 366 -18.81 11.65 5.23
N VAL A 367 -19.21 10.85 4.24
CA VAL A 367 -18.68 9.52 4.00
C VAL A 367 -17.79 9.54 2.77
N LEU A 368 -16.67 8.84 2.83
CA LEU A 368 -15.79 8.64 1.69
C LEU A 368 -16.41 7.63 0.73
N ASP A 369 -16.59 8.02 -0.53
CA ASP A 369 -17.08 7.17 -1.61
C ASP A 369 -16.02 7.12 -2.73
N PRO A 370 -15.08 6.17 -2.66
CA PRO A 370 -14.03 5.99 -3.66
C PRO A 370 -14.58 5.42 -4.98
N GLN A 371 -14.43 6.18 -6.06
CA GLN A 371 -14.89 5.79 -7.40
C GLN A 371 -13.74 5.18 -8.22
N THR A 372 -13.93 3.95 -8.70
CA THR A 372 -12.95 3.21 -9.50
C THR A 372 -13.30 3.27 -10.99
N GLN A 373 -12.35 3.66 -11.83
CA GLN A 373 -12.49 3.70 -13.29
C GLN A 373 -11.35 2.94 -13.97
N LEU A 374 -11.66 2.13 -14.99
CA LEU A 374 -10.65 1.50 -15.84
C LEU A 374 -10.03 2.54 -16.79
N LEU A 375 -8.70 2.65 -16.80
CA LEU A 375 -7.97 3.48 -17.77
C LEU A 375 -7.59 2.68 -19.02
N THR A 376 -7.01 1.50 -18.82
CA THR A 376 -6.59 0.60 -19.90
C THR A 376 -6.73 -0.84 -19.45
N ALA A 377 -7.24 -1.70 -20.34
CA ALA A 377 -7.28 -3.16 -20.17
C ALA A 377 -6.25 -3.90 -21.04
N SER A 378 -5.36 -3.16 -21.71
CA SER A 378 -4.42 -3.75 -22.69
C SER A 378 -3.02 -3.97 -22.12
N ASN A 379 -2.65 -3.19 -21.09
CA ASN A 379 -1.36 -3.17 -20.45
C ASN A 379 -1.52 -2.85 -18.97
N GLY A 380 -0.65 -3.45 -18.16
CA GLY A 380 -0.55 -3.22 -16.72
C GLY A 380 0.91 -3.19 -16.29
N CYS A 381 1.15 -3.27 -14.98
CA CYS A 381 2.49 -3.25 -14.40
C CYS A 381 2.94 -4.67 -14.00
N SER A 382 4.22 -4.97 -14.19
CA SER A 382 4.80 -6.26 -13.78
C SER A 382 5.49 -6.21 -12.42
N SER A 383 5.83 -5.01 -11.92
CA SER A 383 6.53 -4.82 -10.64
C SER A 383 6.24 -3.44 -10.05
N ALA A 384 5.83 -3.39 -8.77
CA ALA A 384 5.54 -2.14 -8.08
C ALA A 384 6.71 -1.16 -8.08
N ASP A 385 7.94 -1.64 -7.87
CA ASP A 385 9.12 -0.77 -7.75
C ASP A 385 9.49 -0.07 -9.07
N SER A 386 8.90 -0.55 -10.18
CA SER A 386 9.06 0.04 -11.51
C SER A 386 8.11 1.23 -11.75
N VAL A 387 7.13 1.44 -10.87
CA VAL A 387 6.18 2.54 -10.93
C VAL A 387 6.83 3.78 -10.33
N GLN A 388 7.06 4.80 -11.14
CA GLN A 388 7.68 6.05 -10.71
C GLN A 388 6.88 7.24 -11.23
N ALA A 389 6.43 8.09 -10.30
CA ALA A 389 5.83 9.36 -10.62
C ALA A 389 6.94 10.38 -10.91
N VAL A 390 6.89 10.99 -12.10
CA VAL A 390 7.79 12.04 -12.56
C VAL A 390 6.93 13.20 -13.01
N GLU A 391 6.94 14.29 -12.23
CA GLU A 391 6.12 15.48 -12.48
C GLU A 391 4.62 15.12 -12.57
N ASN A 392 4.01 15.29 -13.76
CA ASN A 392 2.59 15.01 -13.99
C ASN A 392 2.32 13.58 -14.47
N ASP A 393 3.36 12.83 -14.82
CA ASP A 393 3.27 11.52 -15.44
C ASP A 393 3.74 10.41 -14.50
N THR A 394 3.14 9.23 -14.63
CA THR A 394 3.62 8.01 -13.98
C THR A 394 4.15 7.04 -15.01
N PHE A 395 5.45 6.77 -14.92
CA PHE A 395 6.13 5.75 -15.71
C PHE A 395 6.03 4.38 -15.02
N TYR A 396 5.87 3.32 -15.80
CA TYR A 396 5.85 1.95 -15.29
C TYR A 396 6.29 0.94 -16.35
N PHE A 397 6.85 -0.19 -15.91
CA PHE A 397 7.24 -1.28 -16.81
C PHE A 397 6.17 -2.38 -16.86
N GLY A 398 5.54 -2.49 -18.01
CA GLY A 398 4.67 -3.60 -18.35
C GLY A 398 5.44 -4.75 -19.00
N ARG A 399 4.73 -5.85 -19.30
CA ARG A 399 5.35 -7.06 -19.91
C ARG A 399 6.02 -6.83 -21.27
N LYS A 400 5.63 -5.77 -21.99
CA LYS A 400 6.10 -5.48 -23.36
C LYS A 400 6.99 -4.23 -23.44
N GLY A 401 7.26 -3.55 -22.32
CA GLY A 401 8.11 -2.36 -22.33
C GLY A 401 7.70 -1.30 -21.31
N LEU A 402 8.26 -0.10 -21.49
CA LEU A 402 7.95 1.09 -20.72
C LEU A 402 6.64 1.72 -21.19
N TYR A 403 5.79 2.08 -20.25
CA TYR A 403 4.54 2.80 -20.47
C TYR A 403 4.47 4.03 -19.57
N THR A 404 3.65 4.99 -19.96
CA THR A 404 3.33 6.17 -19.16
C THR A 404 1.82 6.32 -19.02
N VAL A 405 1.38 6.82 -17.86
CA VAL A 405 0.02 7.28 -17.60
C VAL A 405 0.14 8.66 -16.98
N GLY A 406 -0.36 9.67 -17.67
CA GLY A 406 -0.42 11.05 -17.19
C GLY A 406 -1.00 11.98 -18.24
N GLN A 407 -0.97 13.27 -17.95
CA GLN A 407 -1.45 14.32 -18.87
C GLN A 407 -0.25 15.05 -19.44
N GLU A 408 -0.01 14.86 -20.74
CA GLU A 408 0.70 15.87 -21.54
C GLU A 408 -0.13 17.15 -21.69
#